data_AF-A0A1Q3NAX5-F1
#
_entry.id   AF-A0A1Q3NAX5-F1
#
_cell.length_a   1.000
_cell.length_b   1.000
_cell.length_c   1.000
_cell.angle_alpha   90.00
_cell.angle_beta   90.00
_cell.angle_gamma   90.00
#
_symmetry.space_group_name_H-M   'P 1'
#
loop_
_entity.id
_entity.type
_entity.pdbx_description
1 polymer ?
#
loop_
_entity_poly.entity_id
_entity_poly.type
_entity_poly.pdbx_seq_one_letter_code
_entity_poly.pdbx_strand_id
1 'polypeptide(L)'
;MKKFKYLLFLIILSLQACTTAYQNRTSLPDYLQPFIGQSATIIQQQFDLKPLGFQTIAQPIKQSNQLIYTVIRPIRIPIPIAQSAEFGAQNIPIQSAGNADSTYDLNLKCHIIFELDQQQIARSIRYEGKAC
;
A
#
# COMPACT_ATOMS: atom_id res chain seq x y z
N MET A 1 -53.27 23.31 9.57
CA MET A 1 -52.20 22.62 8.80
C MET A 1 -50.87 23.38 8.71
N LYS A 2 -50.51 24.26 9.67
CA LYS A 2 -49.23 25.02 9.63
C LYS A 2 -48.12 24.42 10.50
N LYS A 3 -48.46 23.59 11.50
CA LYS A 3 -47.50 23.01 12.46
C LYS A 3 -46.65 21.86 11.88
N PHE A 4 -47.18 21.14 10.88
CA PHE A 4 -46.47 20.04 10.23
C PHE A 4 -45.31 20.50 9.35
N LYS A 5 -45.38 21.73 8.82
CA LYS A 5 -44.36 22.32 7.94
C LYS A 5 -43.09 22.72 8.69
N TYR A 6 -43.19 23.06 9.97
CA TYR A 6 -42.04 23.39 10.83
C TYR A 6 -41.34 22.14 11.40
N LEU A 7 -42.07 21.03 11.56
CA LEU A 7 -41.50 19.76 12.01
C LEU A 7 -40.56 19.15 10.97
N LEU A 8 -40.87 19.33 9.68
CA LEU A 8 -40.07 18.79 8.58
C LEU A 8 -38.71 19.51 8.42
N PHE A 9 -38.63 20.79 8.80
CA PHE A 9 -37.40 21.58 8.70
C PHE A 9 -36.37 21.20 9.78
N LEU A 10 -36.82 20.71 10.95
CA LEU A 10 -35.93 20.34 12.05
C LEU A 10 -35.18 19.02 11.81
N ILE A 11 -35.74 18.14 10.97
CA ILE A 11 -35.18 16.81 10.67
C ILE A 11 -34.00 16.90 9.67
N ILE A 12 -33.92 17.97 8.88
CA ILE A 12 -32.88 18.13 7.85
C ILE A 12 -31.54 18.57 8.46
N LEU A 13 -31.53 19.12 9.67
CA LEU A 13 -30.33 19.71 10.29
C LEU A 13 -29.49 18.73 11.13
N SER A 14 -29.95 17.50 11.35
CA SER A 14 -29.30 16.53 12.25
C SER A 14 -28.41 15.48 11.58
N LEU A 15 -28.28 15.47 10.24
CA LEU A 15 -27.38 14.54 9.54
C LEU A 15 -25.99 15.17 9.31
N GLN A 16 -25.24 15.40 10.38
CA GLN A 16 -23.79 15.54 10.26
C GLN A 16 -23.17 14.14 10.23
N ALA A 17 -23.04 13.57 9.04
CA ALA A 17 -22.31 12.32 8.86
C ALA A 17 -20.82 12.58 9.13
N CYS A 18 -20.28 11.95 10.18
CA CYS A 18 -18.84 11.79 10.33
C CYS A 18 -18.35 10.95 9.16
N THR A 19 -17.76 11.59 8.15
CA THR A 19 -17.01 10.87 7.12
C THR A 19 -15.74 10.37 7.81
N THR A 20 -15.77 9.13 8.25
CA THR A 20 -14.54 8.42 8.60
C THR A 20 -13.71 8.45 7.32
N ALA A 21 -12.58 9.15 7.34
CA ALA A 21 -11.67 9.19 6.20
C ALA A 21 -11.17 7.77 5.95
N TYR A 22 -11.88 7.03 5.11
CA TYR A 22 -11.50 5.71 4.67
C TYR A 22 -10.22 5.91 3.87
N GLN A 23 -9.08 5.56 4.47
CA GLN A 23 -7.80 5.56 3.78
C GLN A 23 -7.88 4.44 2.74
N ASN A 24 -8.31 4.80 1.52
CA ASN A 24 -8.25 3.92 0.36
C ASN A 24 -6.78 3.53 0.16
N ARG A 25 -6.39 2.37 0.69
CA ARG A 25 -5.14 1.74 0.29
C ARG A 25 -5.37 1.20 -1.11
N THR A 26 -5.01 2.01 -2.12
CA THR A 26 -4.96 1.55 -3.50
C THR A 26 -4.08 0.31 -3.56
N SER A 27 -4.57 -0.78 -4.17
CA SER A 27 -3.75 -1.97 -4.34
C SER A 27 -2.72 -1.74 -5.44
N LEU A 28 -1.61 -2.48 -5.42
CA LEU A 28 -0.61 -2.40 -6.49
C LEU A 28 -1.23 -2.68 -7.88
N PRO A 29 -2.04 -3.73 -8.08
CA PRO A 29 -2.72 -3.95 -9.36
C PRO A 29 -3.58 -2.77 -9.82
N ASP A 30 -4.37 -2.17 -8.92
CA ASP A 30 -5.25 -1.04 -9.26
C ASP A 30 -4.44 0.20 -9.67
N TYR A 31 -3.33 0.46 -8.99
CA TYR A 31 -2.42 1.55 -9.35
C TYR A 31 -1.78 1.33 -10.73
N LEU A 32 -1.51 0.08 -11.09
CA LEU A 32 -0.82 -0.27 -12.32
C LEU A 32 -1.74 -0.32 -13.55
N GLN A 33 -3.03 -0.55 -13.35
CA GLN A 33 -4.02 -0.67 -14.42
C GLN A 33 -4.03 0.50 -15.44
N PRO A 34 -3.90 1.78 -15.04
CA PRO A 34 -3.92 2.91 -15.98
C PRO A 34 -2.71 2.96 -16.93
N PHE A 35 -1.63 2.23 -16.62
CA PHE A 35 -0.43 2.18 -17.45
C PHE A 35 -0.54 1.18 -18.60
N ILE A 36 -1.54 0.30 -18.61
CA ILE A 36 -1.85 -0.54 -19.78
C ILE A 36 -2.31 0.36 -20.93
N GLY A 37 -1.74 0.17 -22.11
CA GLY A 37 -1.96 1.02 -23.28
C GLY A 37 -1.11 2.28 -23.32
N GLN A 38 -0.28 2.54 -22.31
CA GLN A 38 0.67 3.65 -22.32
C GLN A 38 2.00 3.24 -22.95
N SER A 39 2.71 4.22 -23.51
CA SER A 39 4.07 3.99 -24.00
C SER A 39 5.08 3.84 -22.86
N ALA A 40 6.16 3.12 -23.10
CA ALA A 40 7.25 2.96 -22.14
C ALA A 40 7.79 4.31 -21.64
N THR A 41 7.86 5.33 -22.50
CA THR A 41 8.30 6.68 -22.13
C THR A 41 7.36 7.33 -21.11
N ILE A 42 6.04 7.22 -21.32
CA ILE A 42 5.05 7.77 -20.39
C ILE A 42 5.10 7.03 -19.06
N ILE A 43 5.20 5.70 -19.09
CA ILE A 43 5.38 4.88 -17.88
C ILE A 43 6.63 5.33 -17.13
N GLN A 44 7.76 5.50 -17.80
CA GLN A 44 9.00 5.99 -17.18
C GLN A 44 8.89 7.36 -16.52
N GLN A 45 8.03 8.24 -17.04
CA GLN A 45 7.84 9.58 -16.49
C GLN A 45 6.87 9.63 -15.31
N GLN A 46 5.84 8.77 -15.32
CA GLN A 46 4.72 8.87 -14.38
C GLN A 46 4.72 7.79 -13.29
N PHE A 47 5.46 6.71 -13.48
CA PHE A 47 5.48 5.58 -12.56
C PHE A 47 6.20 5.93 -11.25
N ASP A 48 5.45 5.96 -10.15
CA ASP A 48 6.00 6.16 -8.79
C ASP A 48 5.22 5.31 -7.77
N LEU A 49 5.90 4.33 -7.18
CA LEU A 49 5.33 3.43 -6.18
C LEU A 49 5.59 3.87 -4.73
N LYS A 50 6.25 5.01 -4.52
CA LYS A 50 6.44 5.58 -3.17
C LYS A 50 5.11 5.81 -2.43
N PRO A 51 4.01 6.29 -3.07
CA PRO A 51 2.74 6.46 -2.38
C PRO A 51 2.15 5.15 -1.84
N LEU A 52 2.52 4.02 -2.45
CA LEU A 52 2.12 2.67 -2.01
C LEU A 52 3.09 2.06 -0.98
N GLY A 53 4.14 2.80 -0.60
CA GLY A 53 5.14 2.37 0.37
C GLY A 53 6.26 1.49 -0.21
N PHE A 54 6.39 1.37 -1.52
CA PHE A 54 7.50 0.66 -2.15
C PHE A 54 8.73 1.56 -2.28
N GLN A 55 9.92 0.93 -2.24
CA GLN A 55 11.19 1.58 -2.52
C GLN A 55 11.73 1.09 -3.86
N THR A 56 11.93 1.99 -4.82
CA THR A 56 12.54 1.65 -6.11
C THR A 56 14.05 1.63 -5.97
N ILE A 57 14.68 0.49 -6.27
CA ILE A 57 16.12 0.27 -6.03
C ILE A 57 17.02 0.57 -7.22
N ALA A 58 16.47 0.73 -8.42
CA ALA A 58 17.24 1.02 -9.62
C ALA A 58 16.40 1.71 -10.69
N GLN A 59 17.07 2.31 -11.68
CA GLN A 59 16.42 2.74 -12.91
C GLN A 59 15.78 1.52 -13.60
N PRO A 60 14.64 1.69 -14.28
CA PRO A 60 13.97 0.59 -14.96
C PRO A 60 14.84 0.05 -16.09
N ILE A 61 14.87 -1.28 -16.23
CA ILE A 61 15.57 -1.96 -17.31
C ILE A 61 14.63 -1.97 -18.52
N LYS A 62 15.02 -1.29 -19.60
CA LYS A 62 14.27 -1.27 -20.86
C LYS A 62 14.88 -2.28 -21.83
N GLN A 63 14.07 -3.23 -22.27
CA GLN A 63 14.38 -4.22 -23.30
C GLN A 63 13.48 -3.98 -24.53
N SER A 64 13.67 -4.76 -25.60
CA SER A 64 12.91 -4.61 -26.84
C SER A 64 11.40 -4.82 -26.64
N ASN A 65 11.02 -5.78 -25.79
CA ASN A 65 9.63 -6.16 -25.53
C ASN A 65 9.22 -5.98 -24.06
N GLN A 66 10.08 -5.42 -23.20
CA GLN A 66 9.80 -5.33 -21.76
C GLN A 66 10.33 -4.04 -21.15
N LEU A 67 9.60 -3.52 -20.15
CA LEU A 67 10.08 -2.48 -19.24
C LEU A 67 9.95 -3.01 -17.80
N ILE A 68 11.09 -3.16 -17.12
CA ILE A 68 11.18 -3.88 -15.85
C ILE A 68 11.55 -2.92 -14.72
N TYR A 69 10.69 -2.84 -13.71
CA TYR A 69 10.95 -2.12 -12.47
C TYR A 69 11.26 -3.10 -11.36
N THR A 70 12.31 -2.83 -10.59
CA THR A 70 12.60 -3.59 -9.37
C THR A 70 12.27 -2.73 -8.17
N VAL A 71 11.35 -3.21 -7.34
CA VAL A 71 10.93 -2.54 -6.12
C VAL A 71 11.12 -3.44 -4.90
N ILE A 72 11.34 -2.81 -3.76
CA ILE A 72 11.39 -3.46 -2.45
C ILE A 72 10.14 -3.05 -1.70
N ARG A 73 9.43 -4.02 -1.14
CA ARG A 73 8.36 -3.77 -0.18
C ARG A 73 8.93 -3.89 1.23
N PRO A 74 9.12 -2.79 1.97
CA PRO A 74 9.48 -2.87 3.37
C PRO A 74 8.31 -3.50 4.13
N ILE A 75 8.55 -4.68 4.71
CA ILE A 75 7.58 -5.32 5.60
C ILE A 75 8.05 -5.14 7.03
N ARG A 76 7.16 -4.63 7.89
CA ARG A 76 7.40 -4.59 9.33
C ARG A 76 6.67 -5.74 9.99
N ILE A 77 7.39 -6.78 10.37
CA ILE A 77 6.82 -7.88 11.16
C ILE A 77 7.09 -7.59 12.63
N PRO A 78 6.06 -7.33 13.46
CA PRO A 78 6.25 -7.19 14.91
C PRO A 78 6.68 -8.54 15.49
N ILE A 79 7.72 -8.53 16.33
CA ILE A 79 8.14 -9.74 17.05
C ILE A 79 7.16 -9.98 18.20
N PRO A 80 6.57 -11.19 18.31
CA PRO A 80 5.74 -11.52 19.46
C PRO A 80 6.60 -11.52 20.73
N ILE A 81 6.27 -10.65 21.68
CA ILE A 81 6.78 -10.77 23.05
C ILE A 81 6.09 -11.97 23.69
N ALA A 82 6.87 -13.00 24.04
CA ALA A 82 6.37 -14.08 24.88
C ALA A 82 6.06 -13.51 26.26
N GLN A 83 4.78 -13.34 26.59
CA GLN A 83 4.37 -13.09 27.97
C GLN A 83 4.52 -14.42 28.71
N SER A 84 5.63 -14.60 29.42
CA SER A 84 5.76 -15.68 30.39
C SER A 84 4.72 -15.45 31.48
N ALA A 85 3.70 -16.29 31.52
CA ALA A 85 2.73 -16.33 32.60
C ALA A 85 3.41 -16.91 33.85
N GLU A 86 4.21 -16.12 34.55
CA GLU A 86 4.61 -16.44 35.93
C GLU A 86 3.44 -16.07 36.85
N PHE A 87 2.60 -17.06 37.09
CA PHE A 87 1.63 -17.06 38.17
C PHE A 87 2.39 -17.01 39.51
N GLY A 88 2.46 -15.83 40.12
CA GLY A 88 2.82 -15.72 41.53
C GLY A 88 3.83 -14.64 41.85
N ALA A 89 3.34 -13.63 42.57
CA ALA A 89 4.07 -12.66 43.38
C ALA A 89 4.75 -11.48 42.66
N GLN A 90 4.21 -10.30 42.99
CA GLN A 90 4.81 -8.96 42.97
C GLN A 90 4.72 -8.19 41.65
N ASN A 91 3.83 -7.18 41.69
CA ASN A 91 3.55 -6.18 40.68
C ASN A 91 4.76 -5.25 40.43
N ILE A 92 5.86 -5.77 39.92
CA ILE A 92 6.87 -4.94 39.27
C ILE A 92 6.53 -4.94 37.77
N PRO A 93 6.19 -3.79 37.15
CA PRO A 93 6.08 -3.74 35.72
C PRO A 93 7.49 -3.99 35.18
N ILE A 94 7.75 -5.22 34.74
CA ILE A 94 8.93 -5.53 33.94
C ILE A 94 8.73 -4.76 32.65
N GLN A 95 9.29 -3.54 32.61
CA GLN A 95 9.57 -2.85 31.37
C GLN A 95 10.59 -3.72 30.66
N SER A 96 10.11 -4.74 29.96
CA SER A 96 10.90 -5.42 28.97
C SER A 96 11.21 -4.36 27.92
N ALA A 97 12.39 -3.75 28.04
CA ALA A 97 13.08 -3.09 26.96
C ALA A 97 13.48 -4.13 25.90
N GLY A 98 12.54 -5.00 25.52
CA GLY A 98 12.63 -5.79 24.31
C GLY A 98 12.32 -4.80 23.20
N ASN A 99 13.39 -4.32 22.56
CA ASN A 99 13.41 -3.41 21.43
C ASN A 99 12.03 -3.35 20.74
N ALA A 100 11.21 -2.34 21.02
CA ALA A 100 9.92 -2.10 20.35
C ALA A 100 10.09 -1.81 18.83
N ASP A 101 11.31 -1.97 18.32
CA ASP A 101 11.76 -1.68 16.98
C ASP A 101 12.53 -2.86 16.34
N SER A 102 12.57 -4.04 16.98
CA SER A 102 13.16 -5.23 16.35
C SER A 102 12.24 -5.73 15.24
N THR A 103 12.37 -5.10 14.08
CA THR A 103 11.68 -5.42 12.84
C THR A 103 12.61 -6.25 11.98
N TYR A 104 12.15 -7.38 11.44
CA TYR A 104 12.92 -8.11 10.44
C TYR A 104 12.98 -7.30 9.14
N ASP A 105 14.18 -6.82 8.76
CA ASP A 105 14.41 -6.19 7.46
C ASP A 105 14.56 -7.28 6.39
N LEU A 106 13.43 -7.69 5.83
CA LEU A 106 13.40 -8.60 4.70
C LEU A 106 13.49 -7.77 3.42
N ASN A 107 14.63 -7.84 2.74
CA ASN A 107 14.88 -7.23 1.43
C ASN A 107 14.11 -7.98 0.32
N LEU A 108 12.77 -7.95 0.39
CA LEU A 108 11.92 -8.67 -0.54
C LEU A 108 11.76 -7.86 -1.82
N LYS A 109 12.42 -8.33 -2.88
CA LYS A 109 12.35 -7.75 -4.21
C LYS A 109 11.10 -8.25 -4.94
N CYS A 110 10.46 -7.34 -5.66
CA CYS A 110 9.40 -7.59 -6.62
C CYS A 110 9.78 -6.93 -7.95
N HIS A 111 9.72 -7.69 -9.03
CA HIS A 111 9.85 -7.21 -10.39
C HIS A 111 8.46 -6.96 -10.97
N ILE A 112 8.22 -5.74 -11.42
CA ILE A 112 7.02 -5.36 -12.15
C ILE A 112 7.44 -5.22 -13.62
N ILE A 113 6.92 -6.10 -14.45
CA ILE A 113 7.34 -6.27 -15.84
C ILE A 113 6.17 -5.83 -16.72
N PHE A 114 6.33 -4.70 -17.39
CA PHE A 114 5.41 -4.29 -18.46
C PHE A 114 5.82 -5.01 -19.74
N GLU A 115 4.95 -5.85 -20.28
CA GLU A 115 5.15 -6.46 -21.60
C GLU A 115 4.76 -5.43 -22.66
N LEU A 116 5.72 -5.08 -23.51
CA LEU A 116 5.63 -4.07 -24.55
C LEU A 116 5.44 -4.69 -25.92
N ASP A 117 4.68 -4.02 -26.78
CA ASP A 117 4.62 -4.34 -28.20
C ASP A 117 5.75 -3.68 -29.01
N GLN A 118 5.71 -3.87 -30.33
CA GLN A 118 6.67 -3.28 -31.26
C GLN A 118 6.65 -1.73 -31.27
N GLN A 119 5.54 -1.11 -30.85
CA GLN A 119 5.39 0.33 -30.72
C GLN A 119 5.80 0.85 -29.32
N GLN A 120 6.36 -0.03 -28.48
CA GLN A 120 6.72 0.26 -27.09
C GLN A 120 5.52 0.61 -26.21
N ILE A 121 4.36 0.04 -26.50
CA ILE A 121 3.13 0.21 -25.73
C ILE A 121 2.92 -0.99 -24.80
N ALA A 122 2.64 -0.74 -23.52
CA ALA A 122 2.36 -1.78 -22.54
C ALA A 122 1.04 -2.50 -22.84
N ARG A 123 1.09 -3.83 -23.00
CA ARG A 123 -0.06 -4.68 -23.29
C ARG A 123 -0.53 -5.46 -22.08
N SER A 124 0.40 -5.86 -21.22
CA SER A 124 0.11 -6.56 -19.98
C SER A 124 1.20 -6.29 -18.94
N ILE A 125 0.94 -6.72 -17.71
CA ILE A 125 1.89 -6.62 -16.60
C ILE A 125 2.05 -8.00 -15.99
N ARG A 126 3.29 -8.42 -15.81
CA ARG A 126 3.67 -9.62 -15.04
C ARG A 126 4.41 -9.21 -13.78
N TYR A 127 4.27 -10.02 -12.74
CA TYR A 127 4.94 -9.84 -11.47
C TYR A 127 5.86 -11.03 -11.20
N GLU A 128 7.07 -10.77 -10.77
CA GLU A 128 8.04 -11.82 -10.41
C GLU A 128 8.73 -11.47 -9.09
N GLY A 129 8.63 -12.37 -8.11
CA GLY A 129 9.23 -12.17 -6.79
C GLY A 129 8.30 -12.64 -5.68
N LYS A 130 8.87 -12.91 -4.49
CA LYS A 130 8.11 -13.45 -3.36
C LYS A 130 7.27 -12.39 -2.61
N ALA A 131 7.46 -11.12 -2.93
CA ALA A 131 6.74 -9.99 -2.33
C ALA A 131 5.99 -9.11 -3.33
N CYS A 132 5.82 -9.63 -4.54
CA CYS A 132 4.65 -9.31 -5.33
C CYS A 132 3.47 -10.13 -4.73
#